data_AF-A0A7W9QG35-F1
#
_entry.id   AF-A0A7W9QG35-F1
#
_cell.length_a   1.000
_cell.length_b   1.000
_cell.length_c   1.000
_cell.angle_alpha   90.00
_cell.angle_beta   90.00
_cell.angle_gamma   90.00
#
_symmetry.space_group_name_H-M   'P 1'
#
loop_
_entity.id
_entity.type
_entity.pdbx_description
1 polymer ?
#
loop_
_entity_poly.entity_id
_entity_poly.type
_entity_poly.pdbx_seq_one_letter_code
_entity_poly.pdbx_strand_id
1 'polypeptide(L)'
;MTTPSSRPDIIALLADADFKYRADTSTWSHRDGRPFSKEEQARVLTATRDDFEAQFERFVEYRQECADAPEALQRFLAPFMQQLTVKNLGNAHEIMSEGDRTEFNRLLGLIAEPPRPFTANTF
;
A
#
# COMPACT_ATOMS: atom_id res chain seq x y z
N MET A 1 9.87 21.69 -21.92
CA MET A 1 10.10 20.34 -21.36
C MET A 1 8.73 19.76 -21.10
N THR A 2 8.35 18.73 -21.84
CA THR A 2 7.06 18.05 -21.67
C THR A 2 7.13 17.28 -20.37
N THR A 3 6.28 17.61 -19.40
CA THR A 3 6.15 16.81 -18.18
C THR A 3 5.85 15.38 -18.61
N PRO A 4 6.64 14.37 -18.19
CA PRO A 4 6.26 13.00 -18.45
C PRO A 4 4.93 12.75 -17.73
N SER A 5 3.90 12.50 -18.52
CA SER A 5 2.58 12.15 -18.01
C SER A 5 2.65 10.72 -17.52
N SER A 6 2.98 10.54 -16.25
CA SER A 6 2.89 9.24 -15.60
C SER A 6 1.46 8.69 -15.79
N ARG A 7 1.35 7.40 -16.14
CA ARG A 7 0.08 6.78 -16.56
C ARG A 7 -0.53 6.00 -15.39
N PRO A 8 -1.60 6.52 -14.75
CA PRO A 8 -2.10 5.94 -13.49
C PRO A 8 -2.50 4.47 -13.58
N ASP A 9 -3.02 4.04 -14.73
CA ASP A 9 -3.41 2.66 -14.99
C ASP A 9 -2.20 1.70 -15.03
N ILE A 10 -1.07 2.14 -15.58
CA ILE A 10 0.18 1.35 -15.59
C ILE A 10 0.81 1.34 -14.21
N ILE A 11 0.81 2.46 -13.50
CA ILE A 11 1.31 2.55 -12.12
C ILE A 11 0.52 1.60 -11.21
N ALA A 12 -0.80 1.51 -11.37
CA ALA A 12 -1.62 0.56 -10.63
C ALA A 12 -1.21 -0.89 -10.90
N LEU A 13 -0.95 -1.26 -12.16
CA LEU A 13 -0.46 -2.59 -12.52
C LEU A 13 0.93 -2.88 -11.99
N LEU A 14 1.86 -1.92 -12.08
CA LEU A 14 3.20 -2.03 -11.50
C LEU A 14 3.16 -2.18 -9.98
N ALA A 15 2.22 -1.49 -9.33
CA ALA A 15 1.99 -1.65 -7.90
C ALA A 15 1.44 -3.03 -7.57
N ASP A 16 0.57 -3.59 -8.39
CA ASP A 16 -0.09 -4.87 -8.10
C ASP A 16 0.69 -6.11 -8.62
N ALA A 17 1.77 -5.91 -9.37
CA ALA A 17 2.60 -7.00 -9.87
C ALA A 17 3.38 -7.68 -8.74
N ASP A 18 3.15 -8.98 -8.57
CA ASP A 18 4.12 -9.91 -8.00
C ASP A 18 5.04 -10.34 -9.16
N PHE A 19 6.22 -9.71 -9.27
CA PHE A 19 7.20 -9.87 -10.37
C PHE A 19 7.79 -11.30 -10.49
N LYS A 20 7.15 -12.28 -9.87
CA LYS A 20 7.42 -13.70 -10.08
C LYS A 20 6.90 -14.11 -11.46
N TYR A 21 7.83 -14.42 -12.34
CA TYR A 21 7.52 -15.00 -13.63
C TYR A 21 6.88 -16.38 -13.47
N ARG A 22 5.70 -16.56 -14.07
CA ARG A 22 4.99 -17.83 -14.11
C ARG A 22 5.18 -18.50 -15.47
N ALA A 23 5.97 -19.59 -15.50
CA ALA A 23 6.28 -20.30 -16.74
C ALA A 23 5.07 -20.99 -17.39
N ASP A 24 4.05 -21.35 -16.60
CA ASP A 24 2.81 -21.99 -17.06
C ASP A 24 1.91 -21.05 -17.87
N THR A 25 1.88 -19.78 -17.50
CA THR A 25 1.03 -18.74 -18.12
C THR A 25 1.82 -17.75 -18.98
N SER A 26 3.15 -17.74 -18.85
CA SER A 26 4.05 -16.76 -19.47
C SER A 26 3.69 -15.30 -19.14
N THR A 27 3.00 -15.06 -18.02
CA THR A 27 2.63 -13.73 -17.54
C THR A 27 3.14 -13.50 -16.11
N TRP A 28 3.11 -12.25 -15.68
CA TRP A 28 3.27 -11.89 -14.27
C TRP A 28 2.02 -12.26 -13.50
N SER A 29 2.11 -12.25 -12.17
CA SER A 29 0.94 -12.46 -11.30
C SER A 29 0.57 -11.16 -10.60
N HIS A 30 -0.72 -10.99 -10.33
CA HIS A 30 -1.21 -10.09 -9.31
C HIS A 30 -0.74 -10.56 -7.93
N ARG A 31 -0.75 -9.64 -6.96
CA ARG A 31 -0.41 -9.95 -5.55
C ARG A 31 -1.32 -10.98 -4.91
N ASP A 32 -2.57 -11.11 -5.38
CA ASP A 32 -3.51 -12.15 -4.93
C ASP A 32 -3.18 -13.55 -5.51
N GLY A 33 -2.15 -13.65 -6.35
CA GLY A 33 -1.71 -14.88 -7.00
C GLY A 33 -2.42 -15.21 -8.31
N ARG A 34 -3.41 -14.40 -8.72
CA ARG A 34 -4.06 -14.52 -10.03
C ARG A 34 -3.06 -14.12 -11.14
N PRO A 35 -2.96 -14.86 -12.26
CA PRO A 35 -2.13 -14.42 -13.37
C PRO A 35 -2.69 -13.13 -13.98
N PHE A 36 -1.81 -12.26 -14.47
CA PHE A 36 -2.21 -11.14 -15.33
C PHE A 36 -2.91 -11.68 -16.58
N SER A 37 -3.96 -10.99 -17.01
CA SER A 37 -4.51 -11.14 -18.35
C SER A 37 -3.49 -10.69 -19.40
N LYS A 38 -3.74 -11.06 -20.66
CA LYS A 38 -2.87 -10.65 -21.78
C LYS A 38 -2.90 -9.14 -21.96
N GLU A 39 -4.04 -8.52 -21.73
CA GLU A 39 -4.25 -7.07 -21.79
C GLU A 39 -3.44 -6.36 -20.70
N GLU A 40 -3.52 -6.83 -19.45
CA GLU A 40 -2.73 -6.30 -18.32
C GLU A 40 -1.22 -6.44 -18.58
N GLN A 41 -0.79 -7.62 -19.03
CA GLN A 41 0.61 -7.89 -19.38
C GLN A 41 1.09 -6.97 -20.52
N ALA A 42 0.32 -6.87 -21.61
CA ALA A 42 0.68 -6.00 -22.72
C ALA A 42 0.76 -4.53 -22.28
N ARG A 43 -0.15 -4.11 -21.38
CA ARG A 43 -0.19 -2.74 -20.88
C ARG A 43 1.01 -2.40 -20.01
N VAL A 44 1.33 -3.24 -19.02
CA VAL A 44 2.46 -3.02 -18.11
C VAL A 44 3.81 -3.07 -18.85
N LEU A 45 3.91 -3.87 -19.92
CA LEU A 45 5.11 -3.91 -20.78
C LEU A 45 5.35 -2.61 -21.57
N THR A 46 4.35 -1.73 -21.67
CA THR A 46 4.55 -0.39 -22.27
C THR A 46 5.07 0.64 -21.27
N ALA A 47 5.25 0.28 -19.99
CA ALA A 47 5.69 1.20 -18.94
C ALA A 47 6.96 1.95 -19.34
N THR A 48 6.95 3.28 -19.15
CA THR A 48 8.14 4.10 -19.34
C THR A 48 8.94 4.16 -18.05
N ARG A 49 10.16 4.70 -18.15
CA ARG A 49 10.97 5.05 -16.99
C ARG A 49 10.20 5.92 -15.99
N ASP A 50 9.43 6.89 -16.46
CA ASP A 50 8.67 7.80 -15.60
C ASP A 50 7.55 7.07 -14.84
N ASP A 51 6.94 6.02 -15.42
CA ASP A 51 5.96 5.20 -14.72
C ASP A 51 6.60 4.38 -13.59
N PHE A 52 7.81 3.86 -13.82
CA PHE A 52 8.60 3.18 -12.79
C PHE A 52 9.05 4.12 -11.67
N GLU A 53 9.53 5.32 -12.03
CA GLU A 53 9.96 6.34 -11.06
C GLU A 53 8.76 6.78 -10.20
N ALA A 54 7.61 7.07 -10.80
CA ALA A 54 6.40 7.43 -10.06
C ALA A 54 5.92 6.30 -9.12
N GLN A 55 5.98 5.04 -9.57
CA GLN A 55 5.65 3.90 -8.71
C GLN A 55 6.66 3.69 -7.58
N PHE A 56 7.95 3.96 -7.84
CA PHE A 56 8.99 3.89 -6.83
C PHE A 56 8.83 4.99 -5.77
N GLU A 57 8.53 6.23 -6.17
CA GLU A 57 8.23 7.32 -5.24
C GLU A 57 7.05 6.98 -4.33
N ARG A 58 5.93 6.51 -4.91
CA ARG A 58 4.77 6.02 -4.16
C ARG A 58 5.13 4.89 -3.19
N PHE A 59 6.04 4.01 -3.60
CA PHE A 59 6.52 2.92 -2.75
C PHE A 59 7.33 3.44 -1.55
N VAL A 60 8.22 4.41 -1.77
CA VAL A 60 9.02 5.04 -0.72
C VAL A 60 8.10 5.76 0.27
N GLU A 61 7.11 6.51 -0.21
CA GLU A 61 6.10 7.18 0.62
C GLU A 61 5.34 6.16 1.48
N TYR A 62 4.82 5.08 0.87
CA TYR A 62 4.12 4.04 1.61
C TYR A 62 5.00 3.38 2.69
N ARG A 63 6.29 3.13 2.39
CA ARG A 63 7.21 2.59 3.39
C ARG A 63 7.44 3.55 4.55
N GLN A 64 7.54 4.84 4.26
CA GLN A 64 7.66 5.87 5.29
C GLN A 64 6.37 5.91 6.14
N GLU A 65 5.19 5.88 5.53
CA GLU A 65 3.91 5.79 6.23
C GLU A 65 3.85 4.56 7.15
N CYS A 66 4.29 3.38 6.69
CA CYS A 66 4.34 2.18 7.52
C CYS A 66 5.32 2.32 8.70
N ALA A 67 6.47 2.96 8.48
CA ALA A 67 7.46 3.20 9.53
C ALA A 67 6.94 4.17 10.61
N ASP A 68 6.17 5.17 10.19
CA ASP A 68 5.60 6.20 11.06
C ASP A 68 4.27 5.77 11.72
N ALA A 69 3.61 4.75 11.18
CA ALA A 69 2.29 4.28 11.62
C ALA A 69 2.20 3.94 13.12
N PRO A 70 3.18 3.28 13.78
CA PRO A 70 3.12 3.02 15.22
C PRO A 70 3.02 4.31 16.05
N GLU A 71 3.81 5.33 15.69
CA GLU A 71 3.82 6.61 16.39
C GLU A 71 2.54 7.42 16.09
N ALA A 72 2.09 7.38 14.83
CA ALA A 72 0.82 7.99 14.42
C ALA A 72 -0.37 7.36 15.18
N LEU A 73 -0.41 6.02 15.31
CA LEU A 73 -1.45 5.32 16.07
C LEU A 73 -1.42 5.71 17.56
N GLN A 74 -0.23 5.83 18.16
CA GLN A 74 -0.12 6.26 19.56
C GLN A 74 -0.66 7.68 19.75
N ARG A 75 -0.30 8.63 18.87
CA ARG A 75 -0.81 10.01 18.92
C ARG A 75 -2.32 10.07 18.71
N PHE A 76 -2.83 9.28 17.77
CA PHE A 76 -4.24 9.17 17.47
C PHE A 76 -5.05 8.64 18.66
N LEU A 77 -4.55 7.62 19.36
CA LEU A 77 -5.23 7.00 20.51
C LEU A 77 -5.17 7.86 21.78
N ALA A 78 -4.15 8.72 21.93
CA ALA A 78 -3.92 9.51 23.14
C ALA A 78 -5.15 10.30 23.64
N PRO A 79 -5.88 11.09 22.82
CA PRO A 79 -7.05 11.85 23.28
C PRO A 79 -8.21 10.95 23.73
N PHE A 80 -8.41 9.78 23.12
CA PHE A 80 -9.43 8.83 23.55
C PHE A 80 -9.04 8.21 24.90
N MET A 81 -7.78 7.80 25.06
CA MET A 81 -7.27 7.23 26.30
C MET A 81 -7.30 8.21 27.48
N GLN A 82 -7.23 9.53 27.22
CA GLN A 82 -7.35 10.56 28.25
C GLN A 82 -8.78 10.74 28.78
N GLN A 83 -9.79 10.44 27.97
CA GLN A 83 -11.21 10.54 28.35
C GLN A 83 -11.69 9.36 29.19
N LEU A 84 -10.94 8.24 29.17
CA LEU A 84 -11.36 7.00 29.83
C LEU A 84 -10.87 6.93 31.28
N THR A 85 -11.77 6.55 32.18
CA THR A 85 -11.42 6.14 33.54
C THR A 85 -10.63 4.83 33.55
N VAL A 86 -11.03 3.87 32.71
CA VAL A 86 -10.33 2.59 32.51
C VAL A 86 -9.69 2.61 31.12
N LYS A 87 -8.37 2.72 31.09
CA LYS A 87 -7.57 2.85 29.85
C LYS A 87 -7.38 1.49 29.18
N ASN A 88 -8.31 1.13 28.31
CA ASN A 88 -8.18 -0.02 27.43
C ASN A 88 -8.63 0.33 26.01
N LEU A 89 -8.15 -0.42 25.03
CA LEU A 89 -8.40 -0.16 23.61
C LEU A 89 -9.87 -0.37 23.21
N GLY A 90 -10.56 -1.34 23.82
CA GLY A 90 -11.98 -1.60 23.55
C GLY A 90 -12.85 -0.40 23.92
N ASN A 91 -12.67 0.14 25.12
CA ASN A 91 -13.35 1.34 25.59
C ASN A 91 -13.01 2.56 24.73
N ALA A 92 -11.77 2.69 24.27
CA ALA A 92 -11.38 3.78 23.36
C ALA A 92 -12.11 3.65 22.02
N HIS A 93 -12.22 2.43 21.49
CA HIS A 93 -12.93 2.14 20.25
C HIS A 93 -14.45 2.38 20.34
N GLU A 94 -15.05 2.18 21.52
CA GLU A 94 -16.48 2.45 21.75
C GLU A 94 -16.83 3.94 21.63
N ILE A 95 -15.93 4.84 22.08
CA ILE A 95 -16.15 6.29 22.04
C ILE A 95 -15.73 6.95 20.72
N MET A 96 -15.06 6.21 19.83
CA MET A 96 -14.69 6.67 18.50
C MET A 96 -15.91 6.84 17.59
N SER A 97 -15.91 7.91 16.80
CA SER A 97 -16.85 8.06 15.69
C SER A 97 -16.56 7.05 14.57
N GLU A 98 -17.46 6.94 13.59
CA GLU A 98 -17.22 6.12 12.40
C GLU A 98 -15.98 6.58 11.61
N GLY A 99 -15.76 7.89 11.51
CA GLY A 99 -14.56 8.44 10.89
C GLY A 99 -13.29 8.07 11.65
N ASP A 100 -13.33 8.16 12.99
CA ASP A 100 -12.21 7.76 13.84
C ASP A 100 -11.90 6.27 13.71
N ARG A 101 -12.93 5.41 13.66
CA ARG A 101 -12.75 3.96 13.45
C ARG A 101 -12.14 3.66 12.08
N THR A 102 -12.48 4.45 11.06
CA THR A 102 -11.88 4.33 9.73
C THR A 102 -10.39 4.63 9.77
N GLU A 103 -9.98 5.73 10.40
CA GLU A 103 -8.56 6.07 10.52
C GLU A 103 -7.81 5.10 11.45
N PHE A 104 -8.44 4.66 12.54
CA PHE A 104 -7.91 3.63 13.42
C PHE A 104 -7.59 2.34 12.65
N ASN A 105 -8.55 1.84 11.84
CA ASN A 105 -8.37 0.64 11.04
C ASN A 105 -7.29 0.83 9.96
N ARG A 106 -7.20 2.01 9.35
CA ARG A 106 -6.13 2.34 8.39
C ARG A 106 -4.75 2.25 9.06
N LEU A 107 -4.55 2.93 10.20
CA LEU A 107 -3.28 2.92 10.93
C LEU A 107 -2.93 1.51 11.45
N LEU A 108 -3.92 0.77 11.94
CA LEU A 108 -3.73 -0.61 12.35
C LEU A 108 -3.31 -1.50 11.18
N GLY A 109 -3.92 -1.31 10.00
CA GLY A 109 -3.55 -2.02 8.77
C GLY A 109 -2.10 -1.77 8.34
N LEU A 110 -1.61 -0.54 8.49
CA LEU A 110 -0.21 -0.18 8.20
C LEU A 110 0.80 -0.85 9.15
N ILE A 111 0.39 -1.18 10.39
CA ILE A 111 1.25 -1.83 11.40
C ILE A 111 1.18 -3.35 11.31
N ALA A 112 -0.04 -3.89 11.10
CA ALA A 112 -0.29 -5.33 11.12
C ALA A 112 0.28 -6.04 9.89
N GLU A 113 0.33 -5.35 8.75
CA GLU A 113 0.96 -5.88 7.54
C GLU A 113 2.42 -5.42 7.48
N PRO A 114 3.40 -6.34 7.36
CA PRO A 114 4.78 -5.92 7.10
C PRO A 114 4.83 -5.07 5.82
N PRO A 115 5.64 -4.00 5.78
CA PRO A 115 5.77 -3.16 4.60
C PRO A 115 6.07 -4.04 3.40
N ARG A 116 5.17 -4.01 2.41
CA ARG A 116 5.26 -4.89 1.24
C ARG A 116 6.64 -4.66 0.60
N PRO A 117 7.39 -5.71 0.24
CA PRO A 117 8.64 -5.49 -0.47
C PRO A 117 8.35 -4.82 -1.81
N PHE A 118 9.20 -3.90 -2.24
CA PHE A 118 9.32 -3.59 -3.65
C PHE A 118 9.87 -4.88 -4.24
N THR A 119 9.05 -5.66 -4.92
CA THR A 119 9.44 -6.94 -5.50
C THR A 119 10.43 -6.67 -6.64
N ALA A 120 11.69 -6.41 -6.27
CA ALA A 120 12.85 -6.30 -7.14
C ALA A 120 13.59 -7.65 -7.30
N ASN A 121 12.93 -8.78 -7.03
CA ASN A 121 13.50 -10.07 -7.36
C ASN A 121 13.05 -10.45 -8.77
N THR A 122 13.71 -9.86 -9.76
CA THR A 122 14.40 -10.53 -10.90
C THR A 122 14.76 -9.43 -11.91
N PHE A 123 15.90 -8.75 -11.70
CA PHE A 123 16.98 -8.51 -12.67
C PHE A 123 18.19 -7.95 -11.92
#